data_AF-A0A843HW85-F1
#
_entry.id   AF-A0A843HW85-F1
#
_cell.length_a   1.000
_cell.length_b   1.000
_cell.length_c   1.000
_cell.angle_alpha   90.00
_cell.angle_beta   90.00
_cell.angle_gamma   90.00
#
_symmetry.space_group_name_H-M   'P 1'
#
loop_
_entity.id
_entity.type
_entity.pdbx_description
1 polymer ?
#
loop_
_entity_poly.entity_id
_entity_poly.type
_entity_poly.pdbx_seq_one_letter_code
_entity_poly.pdbx_strand_id
1 'polypeptide(L)'
;MILVRRELKGKVYTEPFSKGILSRTLIRAELNPSKAYEIANKIESDLIENDISSISTEDIVKRIVDLLEKEDPLIAENYLNWRKIRKTDAPLIILLGGVSGVGTSSISYEISRKLGIESMINTDMIREVMRKIVSKELSPVIHQSSFIAHEALRVAPPPEFDCVLAGFKDHVTTVSVGVEAVIERALTEGISIIIEGVHIVPGFIRKDLMEKDNVLMFVLSL
;
A
#
# COMPACT_ATOMS: atom_id res chain seq x y z
N MET A 1 32.98 17.23 -2.77
CA MET A 1 31.69 16.59 -3.14
C MET A 1 31.81 15.13 -2.75
N ILE A 2 30.91 14.63 -1.91
CA ILE A 2 30.97 13.24 -1.43
C ILE A 2 30.17 12.35 -2.39
N LEU A 3 30.75 11.25 -2.85
CA LEU A 3 30.10 10.32 -3.78
C LEU A 3 29.64 9.04 -3.07
N VAL A 4 28.36 8.70 -3.18
CA VAL A 4 27.80 7.43 -2.73
C VAL A 4 27.91 6.41 -3.86
N ARG A 5 28.56 5.27 -3.60
CA ARG A 5 28.75 4.16 -4.54
C ARG A 5 27.69 3.09 -4.30
N ARG A 6 27.10 2.60 -5.39
CA ARG A 6 26.16 1.48 -5.36
C ARG A 6 26.53 0.47 -6.43
N GLU A 7 26.64 -0.80 -6.06
CA GLU A 7 26.88 -1.88 -7.02
C GLU A 7 25.55 -2.56 -7.39
N LEU A 8 25.25 -2.62 -8.69
CA LEU A 8 24.04 -3.23 -9.22
C LEU A 8 24.39 -4.07 -10.45
N LYS A 9 24.10 -5.38 -10.39
CA LYS A 9 24.33 -6.33 -11.51
C LYS A 9 25.75 -6.24 -12.09
N GLY A 10 26.76 -6.10 -11.23
CA GLY A 10 28.18 -6.00 -11.61
C GLY A 10 28.62 -4.64 -12.18
N LYS A 11 27.76 -3.61 -12.11
CA LYS A 11 28.10 -2.23 -12.47
C LYS A 11 28.13 -1.34 -11.24
N VAL A 12 29.13 -0.47 -11.16
CA VAL A 12 29.24 0.54 -10.09
C VAL A 12 28.60 1.84 -10.58
N TYR A 13 27.60 2.29 -9.85
CA TYR A 13 26.96 3.58 -10.03
C TYR A 13 27.40 4.53 -8.92
N THR A 14 27.57 5.81 -9.25
CA THR A 14 27.94 6.85 -8.30
C THR A 14 26.98 8.01 -8.35
N GLU A 15 26.50 8.44 -7.20
CA GLU A 15 25.64 9.61 -7.06
C GLU A 15 26.19 10.56 -5.98
N PRO A 16 26.05 11.88 -6.13
CA PRO A 16 26.41 12.82 -5.08
C PRO A 16 25.54 12.59 -3.83
N PHE A 17 26.17 12.59 -2.65
CA PHE A 17 25.43 12.64 -1.40
C PHE A 17 24.54 13.88 -1.35
N SER A 18 23.27 13.69 -0.99
CA SER A 18 22.29 14.77 -0.92
C SER A 18 21.54 14.74 0.40
N LYS A 19 21.78 15.78 1.21
CA LYS A 19 21.04 16.02 2.45
C LYS A 19 19.53 16.08 2.24
N GLY A 20 19.09 16.67 1.13
CA GLY A 20 17.67 16.80 0.81
C GLY A 20 17.01 15.49 0.40
N ILE A 21 17.76 14.53 -0.16
CA ILE A 21 17.24 13.19 -0.44
C ILE A 21 17.21 12.36 0.85
N LEU A 22 18.28 12.45 1.67
CA LEU A 22 18.34 11.76 2.95
C LEU A 22 17.24 12.25 3.90
N SER A 23 17.08 13.57 4.09
CA SER A 23 16.05 14.13 4.97
C SER A 23 14.65 13.68 4.57
N ARG A 24 14.31 13.70 3.27
CA ARG A 24 13.03 13.18 2.77
C ARG A 24 12.85 11.70 3.04
N THR A 25 13.91 10.90 2.95
CA THR A 25 13.87 9.47 3.27
C THR A 25 13.63 9.25 4.77
N LEU A 26 14.28 10.04 5.63
CA LEU A 26 14.08 9.97 7.08
C LEU A 26 12.68 10.42 7.50
N ILE A 27 12.11 11.45 6.86
CA ILE A 27 10.73 11.88 7.11
C ILE A 27 9.73 10.76 6.78
N ARG A 28 9.96 10.00 5.71
CA ARG A 28 9.13 8.83 5.39
C ARG A 28 9.23 7.74 6.46
N ALA A 29 10.39 7.61 7.10
CA ALA A 29 10.60 6.75 8.26
C ALA A 29 10.04 7.32 9.58
N GLU A 30 9.13 8.31 9.49
CA GLU A 30 8.41 8.93 10.61
C GLU A 30 9.26 9.86 11.48
N LEU A 31 10.45 10.25 11.02
CA LEU A 31 11.23 11.26 11.71
C LEU A 31 10.65 12.66 11.46
N ASN A 32 10.61 13.50 12.49
CA ASN A 32 10.14 14.86 12.33
C ASN A 32 11.04 15.65 11.35
N PRO A 33 10.51 16.62 10.57
CA PRO A 33 11.28 17.32 9.55
C PRO A 33 12.54 18.01 10.07
N SER A 34 12.47 18.70 11.21
CA SER A 34 13.61 19.41 11.80
C SER A 34 14.74 18.45 12.14
N LYS A 35 14.41 17.33 12.77
CA LYS A 35 15.36 16.28 13.17
C LYS A 35 15.91 15.52 11.96
N ALA A 36 15.11 15.32 10.92
CA ALA A 36 15.58 14.74 9.67
C ALA A 36 16.65 15.59 8.98
N TYR A 37 16.49 16.92 8.97
CA TYR A 37 17.54 17.83 8.49
C TYR A 37 18.76 17.84 9.41
N GLU A 38 18.57 17.80 10.73
CA GLU A 38 19.68 17.72 11.70
C GLU A 38 20.53 16.46 11.49
N ILE A 39 19.91 15.28 11.38
CA ILE A 39 20.62 14.01 11.14
C ILE A 39 21.31 14.02 9.77
N ALA A 40 20.66 14.54 8.73
CA ALA A 40 21.26 14.63 7.41
C ALA A 40 22.51 15.54 7.40
N ASN A 41 22.48 16.66 8.14
CA ASN A 41 23.65 17.51 8.33
C ASN A 41 24.74 16.81 9.15
N LYS A 42 24.39 16.12 10.25
CA LYS A 42 25.34 15.36 11.06
C LYS A 42 26.09 14.30 10.24
N ILE A 43 25.39 13.55 9.38
CA ILE A 43 26.01 12.59 8.47
C ILE A 43 26.97 13.27 7.52
N GLU A 44 26.59 14.42 6.93
CA GLU A 44 27.50 15.15 6.03
C GLU A 44 28.76 15.64 6.75
N SER A 45 28.59 16.26 7.92
CA SER A 45 29.69 16.74 8.75
C SER A 45 30.63 15.61 9.14
N ASP A 46 30.10 14.47 9.59
CA ASP A 46 30.88 13.28 9.92
C ASP A 46 31.68 12.76 8.70
N LEU A 47 31.11 12.77 7.49
CA LEU A 47 31.83 12.38 6.28
C LEU A 47 32.94 13.37 5.91
N ILE A 48 32.73 14.67 6.12
CA ILE A 48 33.72 15.72 5.85
C ILE A 48 34.86 15.67 6.88
N GLU A 49 34.53 15.58 8.16
CA GLU A 49 35.50 15.55 9.27
C GLU A 49 36.43 14.33 9.21
N ASN A 50 35.96 13.23 8.63
CA ASN A 50 36.76 12.01 8.40
C ASN A 50 37.42 11.94 7.00
N ASP A 51 37.43 13.04 6.23
CA ASP A 51 37.99 13.12 4.87
C ASP A 51 37.43 12.07 3.87
N ILE A 52 36.16 11.68 4.05
CA ILE A 52 35.51 10.66 3.22
C ILE A 52 34.95 11.31 1.96
N SER A 53 35.70 11.23 0.86
CA SER A 53 35.26 11.71 -0.45
C SER A 53 34.33 10.75 -1.18
N SER A 54 34.32 9.47 -0.83
CA SER A 54 33.38 8.50 -1.39
C SER A 54 33.13 7.28 -0.50
N ILE A 55 31.86 6.88 -0.37
CA ILE A 55 31.37 5.87 0.57
C ILE A 55 30.44 4.86 -0.13
N SER A 56 30.41 3.60 0.31
CA SER A 56 29.45 2.62 -0.20
C SER A 56 28.03 2.87 0.32
N THR A 57 27.03 2.34 -0.38
CA THR A 57 25.63 2.40 0.06
C THR A 57 25.42 1.65 1.37
N GLU A 58 26.19 0.60 1.62
CA GLU A 58 26.13 -0.23 2.82
C GLU A 58 26.71 0.53 4.03
N ASP A 59 27.87 1.18 3.86
CA ASP A 59 28.54 1.91 4.93
C ASP A 59 27.77 3.18 5.34
N ILE A 60 27.22 3.91 4.37
CA ILE A 60 26.43 5.10 4.69
C ILE A 60 25.14 4.73 5.43
N VAL A 61 24.53 3.60 5.07
CA VAL A 61 23.34 3.09 5.75
C VAL A 61 23.66 2.70 7.17
N LYS A 62 24.80 2.04 7.40
CA LYS A 62 25.26 1.70 8.76
C LYS A 62 25.40 2.95 9.62
N ARG A 63 26.08 4.00 9.12
CA ARG A 63 26.21 5.28 9.83
C ARG A 63 24.86 5.94 10.13
N ILE A 64 23.92 5.90 9.17
CA ILE A 64 22.57 6.44 9.37
C ILE A 64 21.84 5.67 10.47
N VAL A 65 21.87 4.32 10.44
CA VAL A 65 21.23 3.46 11.43
C VAL A 65 21.85 3.69 12.82
N ASP A 66 23.18 3.74 12.93
CA ASP A 66 23.88 3.98 14.20
C ASP A 66 23.50 5.33 14.85
N LEU A 67 23.17 6.34 14.03
CA LEU A 67 22.64 7.62 14.53
C LEU A 67 21.16 7.52 14.90
N LEU A 68 20.34 6.85 14.09
CA LEU A 68 18.91 6.70 14.35
C LEU A 68 18.65 5.86 15.60
N GLU A 69 19.41 4.79 15.84
CA GLU A 69 19.27 3.93 17.03
C GLU A 69 19.50 4.71 18.35
N LYS A 70 20.37 5.73 18.31
CA LYS A 70 20.62 6.61 19.47
C LYS A 70 19.50 7.62 19.71
N GLU A 71 18.75 7.97 18.66
CA GLU A 71 17.64 8.92 18.74
C GLU A 71 16.34 8.19 19.09
N ASP A 72 15.98 7.17 18.31
CA ASP A 72 14.84 6.28 18.53
C ASP A 72 15.02 4.95 17.75
N PRO A 73 15.17 3.81 18.44
CA PRO A 73 15.25 2.49 17.81
C PRO A 73 14.09 2.16 16.86
N LEU A 74 12.88 2.65 17.14
CA LEU A 74 11.71 2.43 16.28
C LEU A 74 11.87 3.13 14.92
N ILE A 75 12.48 4.32 14.91
CA ILE A 75 12.74 5.06 13.67
C ILE A 75 13.85 4.37 12.86
N ALA A 76 14.88 3.83 13.51
CA ALA A 76 15.90 3.03 12.85
C ALA A 76 15.29 1.80 12.16
N GLU A 77 14.40 1.09 12.86
CA GLU A 77 13.65 -0.04 12.32
C GLU A 77 12.78 0.38 11.13
N ASN A 78 12.00 1.46 11.26
CA ASN A 78 11.17 2.01 10.19
C ASN A 78 12.01 2.38 8.95
N TYR A 79 13.18 3.00 9.14
CA TYR A 79 14.09 3.33 8.05
C TYR A 79 14.57 2.08 7.31
N LEU A 80 14.97 1.04 8.05
CA LEU A 80 15.40 -0.23 7.46
C LEU A 80 14.27 -0.93 6.71
N ASN A 81 13.07 -0.98 7.29
CA ASN A 81 11.89 -1.56 6.66
C ASN A 81 11.51 -0.81 5.38
N TRP A 82 11.55 0.53 5.38
CA TRP A 82 11.38 1.33 4.17
C TRP A 82 12.37 0.98 3.07
N ARG A 83 13.64 0.79 3.42
CA ARG A 83 14.66 0.39 2.44
C ARG A 83 14.42 -1.02 1.91
N LYS A 84 13.94 -1.96 2.73
CA LYS A 84 13.56 -3.31 2.27
C LYS A 84 12.43 -3.23 1.25
N ILE A 85 11.35 -2.52 1.57
CA ILE A 85 10.19 -2.36 0.67
C ILE A 85 10.63 -1.73 -0.67
N ARG A 86 11.46 -0.69 -0.65
CA ARG A 86 11.95 -0.03 -1.89
C ARG A 86 12.94 -0.85 -2.71
N LYS A 87 13.53 -1.91 -2.14
CA LYS A 87 14.45 -2.80 -2.86
C LYS A 87 13.71 -3.94 -3.56
N THR A 88 12.45 -4.19 -3.22
CA THR A 88 11.64 -5.25 -3.82
C THR A 88 11.14 -4.79 -5.19
N ASP A 89 11.35 -5.62 -6.21
CA ASP A 89 10.86 -5.38 -7.59
C ASP A 89 9.38 -5.76 -7.76
N ALA A 90 8.81 -6.50 -6.80
CA ALA A 90 7.40 -6.88 -6.80
C ALA A 90 6.49 -5.70 -6.39
N PRO A 91 5.35 -5.48 -7.06
CA PRO A 91 4.40 -4.44 -6.70
C PRO A 91 3.73 -4.73 -5.35
N LEU A 92 3.36 -3.70 -4.60
CA LEU A 92 2.61 -3.85 -3.36
C LEU A 92 1.12 -3.65 -3.62
N ILE A 93 0.30 -4.68 -3.36
CA ILE A 93 -1.16 -4.64 -3.48
C ILE A 93 -1.75 -4.56 -2.07
N ILE A 94 -2.46 -3.48 -1.76
CA ILE A 94 -3.08 -3.28 -0.44
C ILE A 94 -4.59 -3.25 -0.62
N LEU A 95 -5.29 -4.16 0.06
CA LEU A 95 -6.74 -4.25 0.07
C LEU A 95 -7.27 -3.74 1.41
N LEU A 96 -8.10 -2.70 1.40
CA LEU A 96 -8.67 -2.09 2.60
C LEU A 96 -10.19 -2.27 2.62
N GLY A 97 -10.65 -3.18 3.47
CA GLY A 97 -12.06 -3.42 3.73
C GLY A 97 -12.57 -2.61 4.90
N GLY A 98 -13.85 -2.26 4.87
CA GLY A 98 -14.51 -1.54 5.96
C GLY A 98 -15.88 -1.04 5.54
N VAL A 99 -16.74 -0.80 6.53
CA VAL A 99 -18.04 -0.18 6.31
C VAL A 99 -17.89 1.30 5.95
N SER A 100 -18.88 1.86 5.25
CA SER A 100 -18.88 3.30 4.95
C SER A 100 -18.77 4.12 6.24
N GLY A 101 -17.86 5.10 6.24
CA GLY A 101 -17.64 6.01 7.37
C GLY A 101 -16.63 5.55 8.42
N VAL A 102 -16.05 4.35 8.33
CA VAL A 102 -15.00 3.89 9.27
C VAL A 102 -13.64 4.58 9.06
N GLY A 103 -13.48 5.35 7.98
CA GLY A 103 -12.25 6.04 7.64
C GLY A 103 -11.30 5.24 6.73
N THR A 104 -11.78 4.21 6.02
CA THR A 104 -11.04 3.49 4.98
C THR A 104 -10.38 4.43 3.98
N SER A 105 -11.12 5.39 3.41
CA SER A 105 -10.57 6.30 2.40
C SER A 105 -9.51 7.23 2.99
N SER A 106 -9.71 7.69 4.24
CA SER A 106 -8.74 8.52 4.94
C SER A 106 -7.44 7.77 5.19
N ILE A 107 -7.52 6.53 5.66
CA ILE A 107 -6.34 5.68 5.91
C ILE A 107 -5.66 5.27 4.60
N SER A 108 -6.44 4.95 3.57
CA SER A 108 -5.94 4.67 2.22
C SER A 108 -5.08 5.83 1.69
N TYR A 109 -5.58 7.06 1.84
CA TYR A 109 -4.85 8.27 1.43
C TYR A 109 -3.56 8.50 2.24
N GLU A 110 -3.57 8.27 3.55
CA GLU A 110 -2.36 8.37 4.36
C GLU A 110 -1.32 7.31 3.97
N ILE A 111 -1.76 6.06 3.78
CA ILE A 111 -0.92 4.94 3.34
C ILE A 111 -0.30 5.24 1.96
N SER A 112 -1.09 5.77 1.02
CA SER A 112 -0.63 6.09 -0.32
C SER A 112 0.49 7.12 -0.32
N ARG A 113 0.35 8.19 0.48
CA ARG A 113 1.39 9.22 0.63
C ARG A 113 2.66 8.70 1.29
N LYS A 114 2.52 7.85 2.31
CA LYS A 114 3.68 7.27 3.01
C LYS A 114 4.45 6.31 2.10
N LEU A 115 3.76 5.40 1.40
CA LEU A 115 4.34 4.40 0.50
C LEU A 115 4.71 4.94 -0.88
N GLY A 116 4.21 6.13 -1.24
CA GLY A 116 4.37 6.66 -2.60
C GLY A 116 3.61 5.82 -3.63
N ILE A 117 2.47 5.25 -3.24
CA ILE A 117 1.59 4.52 -4.15
C ILE A 117 0.60 5.52 -4.73
N GLU A 118 0.73 5.82 -6.02
CA GLU A 118 -0.12 6.81 -6.69
C GLU A 118 -1.45 6.21 -7.17
N SER A 119 -1.51 4.88 -7.33
CA SER A 119 -2.70 4.17 -7.81
C SER A 119 -3.61 3.78 -6.63
N MET A 120 -4.83 4.32 -6.62
CA MET A 120 -5.88 3.97 -5.68
C MET A 120 -7.21 3.75 -6.40
N ILE A 121 -7.93 2.69 -6.05
CA ILE A 121 -9.24 2.36 -6.63
C ILE A 121 -10.26 2.07 -5.53
N ASN A 122 -11.43 2.68 -5.63
CA ASN A 122 -12.56 2.34 -4.77
C ASN A 122 -13.39 1.22 -5.40
N THR A 123 -13.76 0.20 -4.64
CA THR A 123 -14.58 -0.93 -5.10
C THR A 123 -15.96 -0.51 -5.64
N ASP A 124 -16.53 0.61 -5.17
CA ASP A 124 -17.75 1.16 -5.76
C ASP A 124 -17.52 1.65 -7.19
N MET A 125 -16.35 2.18 -7.55
CA MET A 125 -16.06 2.53 -8.95
C MET A 125 -16.09 1.31 -9.86
N ILE A 126 -15.61 0.17 -9.36
CA ILE A 126 -15.67 -1.12 -10.08
C ILE A 126 -17.13 -1.52 -10.29
N ARG A 127 -17.95 -1.48 -9.22
CA ARG A 127 -19.39 -1.74 -9.29
C ARG A 127 -20.10 -0.80 -10.30
N GLU A 128 -19.75 0.49 -10.29
CA GLU A 128 -20.30 1.50 -11.20
C GLU A 128 -20.01 1.18 -12.68
N VAL A 129 -18.80 0.72 -12.99
CA VAL A 129 -18.45 0.26 -14.35
C VAL A 129 -19.22 -1.01 -14.68
N MET A 130 -19.23 -2.00 -13.79
CA MET A 130 -19.91 -3.28 -14.02
C MET A 130 -21.41 -3.11 -14.30
N ARG A 131 -22.13 -2.27 -13.53
CA ARG A 131 -23.57 -2.06 -13.71
C ARG A 131 -23.94 -1.34 -15.01
N LYS A 132 -22.98 -0.68 -15.68
CA LYS A 132 -23.19 -0.10 -17.02
C LYS A 132 -23.06 -1.13 -18.13
N ILE A 133 -22.31 -2.20 -17.89
CA ILE A 133 -22.06 -3.27 -18.86
C ILE A 133 -23.09 -4.39 -18.68
N VAL A 134 -23.43 -4.73 -17.44
CA VAL A 134 -24.36 -5.81 -17.10
C VAL A 134 -25.75 -5.24 -16.81
N SER A 135 -26.77 -5.72 -17.51
CA SER A 135 -28.14 -5.26 -17.32
C SER A 135 -28.68 -5.62 -15.93
N LYS A 136 -29.68 -4.87 -15.46
CA LYS A 136 -30.32 -5.12 -14.16
C LYS A 136 -30.98 -6.50 -14.12
N GLU A 137 -31.50 -6.97 -15.26
CA GLU A 137 -32.09 -8.29 -15.41
C GLU A 137 -31.07 -9.40 -15.29
N LEU A 138 -29.78 -9.16 -15.59
CA LEU A 138 -28.69 -10.14 -15.52
C LEU A 138 -27.98 -10.16 -14.17
N SER A 139 -27.76 -9.00 -13.55
CA SER A 139 -27.21 -8.91 -12.20
C SER A 139 -27.90 -7.77 -11.44
N PRO A 140 -29.05 -8.02 -10.79
CA PRO A 140 -29.82 -6.94 -10.15
C PRO A 140 -29.11 -6.37 -8.92
N VAL A 141 -28.28 -7.16 -8.23
CA VAL A 141 -27.61 -6.75 -6.99
C VAL A 141 -26.68 -5.56 -7.18
N ILE A 142 -25.86 -5.52 -8.23
CA ILE A 142 -24.90 -4.41 -8.48
C ILE A 142 -25.58 -3.10 -8.92
N HIS A 143 -26.88 -3.14 -9.23
CA HIS A 143 -27.70 -1.97 -9.53
C HIS A 143 -28.26 -1.32 -8.27
N GLN A 144 -28.09 -1.96 -7.11
CA GLN A 144 -28.40 -1.41 -5.80
C GLN A 144 -27.13 -1.01 -5.04
N SER A 145 -27.30 -0.35 -3.89
CA SER A 145 -26.21 -0.16 -2.94
C SER A 145 -26.02 -1.44 -2.11
N SER A 146 -24.83 -1.60 -1.51
CA SER A 146 -24.51 -2.74 -0.65
C SER A 146 -25.44 -2.88 0.57
N PHE A 147 -26.09 -1.79 1.00
CA PHE A 147 -27.01 -1.77 2.14
C PHE A 147 -28.38 -2.41 1.83
N ILE A 148 -28.86 -2.25 0.59
CA ILE A 148 -30.19 -2.71 0.16
C ILE A 148 -30.11 -3.77 -0.94
N ALA A 149 -28.93 -4.37 -1.15
CA ALA A 149 -28.73 -5.42 -2.16
C ALA A 149 -29.68 -6.62 -1.96
N HIS A 150 -30.14 -6.86 -0.74
CA HIS A 150 -31.12 -7.90 -0.42
C HIS A 150 -32.47 -7.72 -1.10
N GLU A 151 -32.89 -6.48 -1.37
CA GLU A 151 -34.13 -6.17 -2.11
C GLU A 151 -34.05 -6.60 -3.58
N ALA A 152 -32.84 -6.81 -4.09
CA ALA A 152 -32.57 -7.24 -5.45
C ALA A 152 -32.35 -8.76 -5.59
N LEU A 153 -32.47 -9.53 -4.50
CA LEU A 153 -32.34 -10.99 -4.56
C LEU A 153 -33.47 -11.59 -5.40
N ARG A 154 -33.09 -12.39 -6.40
CA ARG A 154 -34.07 -13.13 -7.23
C ARG A 154 -34.71 -14.29 -6.48
N VAL A 155 -33.94 -14.93 -5.61
CA VAL A 155 -34.35 -16.08 -4.81
C VAL A 155 -34.12 -15.71 -3.37
N ALA A 156 -35.20 -15.67 -2.59
CA ALA A 156 -35.09 -15.48 -1.16
C ALA A 156 -34.29 -16.65 -0.55
N PRO A 157 -33.35 -16.39 0.37
CA PRO A 157 -32.65 -17.46 1.04
C PRO A 157 -33.64 -18.25 1.92
N PRO A 158 -33.29 -19.48 2.34
CA PRO A 158 -34.08 -20.23 3.30
C PRO A 158 -34.35 -19.41 4.58
N PRO A 159 -35.49 -19.60 5.26
CA PRO A 159 -35.91 -18.77 6.39
C PRO A 159 -34.90 -18.71 7.56
N GLU A 160 -34.05 -19.73 7.70
CA GLU A 160 -32.98 -19.78 8.68
C GLU A 160 -31.80 -18.82 8.39
N PHE A 161 -31.72 -18.23 7.21
CA PHE A 161 -30.65 -17.30 6.84
C PHE A 161 -31.12 -15.84 6.81
N ASP A 162 -30.22 -14.94 7.22
CA ASP A 162 -30.45 -13.51 7.14
C ASP A 162 -30.42 -13.03 5.68
N CYS A 163 -31.54 -12.47 5.22
CA CYS A 163 -31.72 -11.94 3.87
C CYS A 163 -30.76 -10.78 3.56
N VAL A 164 -30.51 -9.91 4.54
CA VAL A 164 -29.58 -8.77 4.40
C VAL A 164 -28.16 -9.28 4.16
N LEU A 165 -27.73 -10.26 4.96
CA LEU A 165 -26.42 -10.89 4.78
C LEU A 165 -26.32 -11.64 3.45
N ALA A 166 -27.37 -12.37 3.05
CA ALA A 166 -27.40 -13.05 1.76
C ALA A 166 -27.26 -12.08 0.58
N GLY A 167 -28.01 -10.97 0.61
CA GLY A 167 -27.93 -9.91 -0.40
C GLY A 167 -26.55 -9.26 -0.45
N PHE A 168 -25.97 -8.95 0.71
CA PHE A 168 -24.62 -8.40 0.78
C PHE A 168 -23.57 -9.38 0.24
N LYS A 169 -23.66 -10.67 0.59
CA LYS A 169 -22.75 -11.70 0.08
C LYS A 169 -22.82 -11.82 -1.45
N ASP A 170 -24.01 -11.81 -2.04
CA ASP A 170 -24.18 -11.87 -3.50
C ASP A 170 -23.60 -10.62 -4.18
N HIS A 171 -23.82 -9.46 -3.56
CA HIS A 171 -23.26 -8.18 -4.00
C HIS A 171 -21.73 -8.18 -3.99
N VAL A 172 -21.11 -8.61 -2.88
CA VAL A 172 -19.65 -8.73 -2.76
C VAL A 172 -19.11 -9.76 -3.74
N THR A 173 -19.72 -10.94 -3.84
CA THR A 173 -19.30 -11.99 -4.77
C THR A 173 -19.24 -11.48 -6.20
N THR A 174 -20.24 -10.71 -6.61
CA THR A 174 -20.29 -10.15 -7.97
C THR A 174 -19.18 -9.12 -8.18
N VAL A 175 -19.01 -8.14 -7.27
CA VAL A 175 -18.02 -7.06 -7.43
C VAL A 175 -16.58 -7.57 -7.26
N SER A 176 -16.35 -8.60 -6.45
CA SER A 176 -15.04 -9.22 -6.26
C SER A 176 -14.41 -9.70 -7.56
N VAL A 177 -15.19 -10.14 -8.54
CA VAL A 177 -14.67 -10.51 -9.88
C VAL A 177 -13.92 -9.35 -10.52
N GLY A 178 -14.46 -8.13 -10.41
CA GLY A 178 -13.80 -6.92 -10.91
C GLY A 178 -12.60 -6.51 -10.05
N VAL A 179 -12.67 -6.69 -8.73
CA VAL A 179 -11.54 -6.45 -7.82
C VAL A 179 -10.36 -7.36 -8.16
N GLU A 180 -10.61 -8.64 -8.36
CA GLU A 180 -9.59 -9.62 -8.73
C GLU A 180 -8.93 -9.28 -10.07
N ALA A 181 -9.71 -8.85 -11.07
CA ALA A 181 -9.16 -8.42 -12.36
C ALA A 181 -8.20 -7.22 -12.21
N VAL A 182 -8.50 -6.29 -11.30
CA VAL A 182 -7.61 -5.16 -10.98
C VAL A 182 -6.33 -5.66 -10.29
N ILE A 183 -6.43 -6.60 -9.34
CA ILE A 183 -5.27 -7.19 -8.66
C ILE A 183 -4.36 -7.89 -9.68
N GLU A 184 -4.91 -8.75 -10.53
CA GLU A 184 -4.15 -9.47 -11.56
C GLU A 184 -3.46 -8.52 -12.53
N ARG A 185 -4.15 -7.46 -12.95
CA ARG A 185 -3.58 -6.45 -13.83
C ARG A 185 -2.40 -5.73 -13.17
N ALA A 186 -2.58 -5.29 -11.94
CA ALA A 186 -1.54 -4.61 -11.17
C ALA A 186 -0.30 -5.51 -10.95
N LEU A 187 -0.51 -6.79 -10.64
CA LEU A 187 0.56 -7.78 -10.54
C LEU A 187 1.29 -7.98 -11.88
N THR A 188 0.54 -8.07 -12.98
CA THR A 188 1.09 -8.26 -14.33
C THR A 188 1.92 -7.06 -14.79
N GLU A 189 1.46 -5.85 -14.48
CA GLU A 189 2.12 -4.59 -14.90
C GLU A 189 3.21 -4.13 -13.92
N GLY A 190 3.36 -4.78 -12.76
CA GLY A 190 4.31 -4.36 -11.75
C GLY A 190 3.93 -3.03 -11.08
N ILE A 191 2.63 -2.74 -10.98
CA ILE A 191 2.12 -1.49 -10.42
C ILE A 191 1.62 -1.72 -8.99
N SER A 192 2.19 -1.01 -8.02
CA SER A 192 1.64 -0.97 -6.65
C SER A 192 0.31 -0.23 -6.64
N ILE A 193 -0.68 -0.77 -5.93
CA ILE A 193 -2.05 -0.23 -5.89
C ILE A 193 -2.71 -0.44 -4.53
N ILE A 194 -3.56 0.51 -4.13
CA ILE A 194 -4.47 0.36 -3.00
C ILE A 194 -5.89 0.20 -3.53
N ILE A 195 -6.60 -0.84 -3.12
CA ILE A 195 -8.01 -1.07 -3.44
C ILE A 195 -8.81 -1.00 -2.15
N GLU A 196 -9.77 -0.09 -2.07
CA GLU A 196 -10.52 0.16 -0.84
C GLU A 196 -12.04 0.11 -1.02
N GLY A 197 -12.75 -0.33 0.02
CA GLY A 197 -14.20 -0.19 0.13
C GLY A 197 -14.92 -1.44 0.64
N VAL A 198 -16.25 -1.37 0.64
CA VAL A 198 -17.13 -2.34 1.30
C VAL A 198 -17.07 -3.76 0.72
N HIS A 199 -16.58 -3.91 -0.52
CA HIS A 199 -16.48 -5.21 -1.19
C HIS A 199 -15.18 -5.96 -0.88
N ILE A 200 -14.23 -5.34 -0.18
CA ILE A 200 -13.04 -6.03 0.31
C ILE A 200 -13.44 -6.81 1.58
N VAL A 201 -13.82 -8.07 1.40
CA VAL A 201 -14.26 -8.96 2.48
C VAL A 201 -13.41 -10.23 2.50
N PRO A 202 -12.87 -10.64 3.66
CA PRO A 202 -12.12 -11.89 3.78
C PRO A 202 -12.92 -13.09 3.27
N GLY A 203 -12.26 -13.93 2.46
CA GLY A 203 -12.89 -15.12 1.86
C GLY A 203 -13.59 -14.89 0.52
N PHE A 204 -13.70 -13.64 0.03
CA PHE A 204 -14.32 -13.31 -1.26
C PHE A 204 -13.32 -12.97 -2.37
N ILE A 205 -12.03 -12.95 -2.07
CA ILE A 205 -10.95 -12.85 -3.05
C ILE A 205 -10.31 -14.23 -3.19
N ARG A 206 -10.05 -14.65 -4.43
CA ARG A 206 -9.39 -15.91 -4.75
C ARG A 206 -8.14 -16.18 -3.90
N LYS A 207 -8.04 -17.42 -3.42
CA LYS A 207 -7.01 -17.86 -2.49
C LYS A 207 -5.60 -17.72 -3.07
N ASP A 208 -5.40 -18.01 -4.36
CA ASP A 208 -4.09 -17.91 -5.02
C ASP A 208 -3.57 -16.45 -5.15
N LEU A 209 -4.46 -15.46 -5.13
CA LEU A 209 -4.08 -14.05 -5.05
C LEU A 209 -3.71 -13.69 -3.61
N MET A 210 -4.50 -14.13 -2.64
CA MET A 210 -4.29 -13.84 -1.21
C MET A 210 -3.08 -14.53 -0.60
N GLU A 211 -2.61 -15.63 -1.18
CA GLU A 211 -1.40 -16.35 -0.75
C GLU A 211 -0.10 -15.69 -1.25
N LYS A 212 -0.17 -14.61 -2.04
CA LYS A 212 1.02 -13.87 -2.48
C LYS A 212 1.52 -12.95 -1.38
N ASP A 213 2.82 -13.00 -1.09
CA ASP A 213 3.46 -12.19 -0.04
C ASP A 213 3.29 -10.67 -0.22
N ASN A 214 3.02 -10.23 -1.46
CA ASN A 214 2.87 -8.82 -1.82
C ASN A 214 1.39 -8.39 -1.99
N VAL A 215 0.44 -9.24 -1.60
CA VAL A 215 -1.00 -8.93 -1.54
C VAL A 215 -1.45 -8.94 -0.09
N LEU A 216 -1.73 -7.76 0.45
CA LEU A 216 -2.05 -7.57 1.86
C LEU A 216 -3.50 -7.10 2.01
N MET A 217 -4.28 -7.76 2.87
CA MET A 217 -5.65 -7.35 3.17
C MET A 217 -5.79 -6.92 4.63
N PHE A 218 -6.42 -5.77 4.82
CA PHE A 218 -6.75 -5.22 6.13
C PHE A 218 -8.25 -4.90 6.17
N VAL A 219 -8.89 -5.18 7.31
CA VAL A 219 -10.28 -4.81 7.56
C VAL A 219 -10.32 -3.83 8.72
N LEU A 220 -10.91 -2.66 8.48
CA LEU A 220 -11.09 -1.62 9.47
C LEU A 220 -12.43 -1.78 10.17
N SER A 221 -12.38 -1.77 11.50
CA SER A 221 -13.55 -1.79 12.39
C SER A 221 -13.40 -0.72 13.48
N LEU A 222 -14.52 -0.23 13.99
CA LEU A 222 -14.59 0.68 15.15
C LEU A 222 -14.48 -0.08 16.47
#